data_AF-A0A5C4L5P1-F1
#
_entry.id   AF-A0A5C4L5P1-F1
#
_cell.length_a   1.000
_cell.length_b   1.000
_cell.length_c   1.000
_cell.angle_alpha   90.00
_cell.angle_beta   90.00
_cell.angle_gamma   90.00
#
_symmetry.space_group_name_H-M   'P 1'
#
loop_
_entity.id
_entity.type
_entity.pdbx_description
1 polymer ?
#
loop_
_entity_poly.entity_id
_entity_poly.type
_entity_poly.pdbx_seq_one_letter_code
_entity_poly.pdbx_strand_id
1 'polypeptide(L)'
;MAGPYRLPAGIKDRLSAALEGRKNRDAAFALAVFLARFWSSPRRLLCAIPVDRRALAGHEALGLTEARIRGALAVLVEVGFLARYEPEAGKKYQCTAGGLQRRAILHRFAEEYAVAFTAANARAQAARGAPAPSRRSVPSRPQPQRAPAANVAAPRAMSAPQVAQKQAIGGSRVIMGEERRASPLEAAIERLRRGIGL
;
A
#
# COMPACT_ATOMS: atom_id res chain seq x y z
N MET A 1 -3.72 2.22 23.55
CA MET A 1 -4.11 1.45 22.35
C MET A 1 -5.11 2.26 21.55
N ALA A 2 -4.86 2.52 20.26
CA ALA A 2 -5.86 3.13 19.40
C ALA A 2 -6.99 2.10 19.14
N GLY A 3 -8.24 2.50 19.31
CA GLY A 3 -9.41 1.64 19.13
C GLY A 3 -9.56 1.12 17.68
N PRO A 4 -10.54 0.23 17.42
CA PRO A 4 -10.77 -0.31 16.09
C PRO A 4 -10.97 0.84 15.08
N TYR A 5 -10.26 0.76 13.94
CA TYR A 5 -10.33 1.77 12.89
C TYR A 5 -11.79 2.01 12.46
N ARG A 6 -12.19 3.28 12.38
CA ARG A 6 -13.51 3.70 11.91
C ARG A 6 -13.34 4.58 10.69
N LEU A 7 -14.20 4.37 9.70
CA LEU A 7 -14.29 5.30 8.57
C LEU A 7 -14.73 6.69 9.07
N PRO A 8 -14.20 7.78 8.49
CA PRO A 8 -14.74 9.12 8.71
C PRO A 8 -16.26 9.15 8.46
N ALA A 9 -17.02 9.85 9.31
CA ALA A 9 -18.49 9.80 9.31
C ALA A 9 -19.10 10.03 7.93
N GLY A 10 -18.75 11.13 7.24
CA GLY A 10 -19.28 11.40 5.90
C GLY A 10 -18.95 10.34 4.84
N ILE A 11 -17.81 9.64 4.97
CA ILE A 11 -17.45 8.54 4.07
C ILE A 11 -18.26 7.29 4.42
N LYS A 12 -18.43 7.01 5.71
CA LYS A 12 -19.27 5.92 6.20
C LYS A 12 -20.71 6.08 5.73
N ASP A 13 -21.29 7.26 5.87
CA ASP A 13 -22.70 7.51 5.55
C ASP A 13 -22.93 7.43 4.04
N ARG A 14 -22.06 8.07 3.25
CA ARG A 14 -22.08 7.97 1.78
C ARG A 14 -21.98 6.53 1.30
N LEU A 15 -21.02 5.76 1.83
CA LEU A 15 -20.85 4.36 1.47
C LEU A 15 -22.05 3.51 1.91
N SER A 16 -22.61 3.78 3.09
CA SER A 16 -23.77 3.04 3.61
C SER A 16 -24.99 3.24 2.72
N ALA A 17 -25.25 4.46 2.26
CA ALA A 17 -26.30 4.78 1.31
C ALA A 17 -26.05 4.13 -0.06
N ALA A 18 -24.83 4.20 -0.57
CA ALA A 18 -24.49 3.61 -1.87
C ALA A 18 -24.60 2.07 -1.91
N LEU A 19 -24.41 1.41 -0.77
CA LEU A 19 -24.54 -0.05 -0.63
C LEU A 19 -25.96 -0.50 -0.28
N GLU A 20 -26.92 0.41 -0.12
CA GLU A 20 -28.29 0.07 0.21
C GLU A 20 -28.93 -0.84 -0.85
N GLY A 21 -29.72 -1.82 -0.42
CA GLY A 21 -30.35 -2.81 -1.30
C GLY A 21 -29.40 -3.86 -1.91
N ARG A 22 -28.08 -3.80 -1.68
CA ARG A 22 -27.13 -4.76 -2.24
C ARG A 22 -27.03 -6.02 -1.37
N LYS A 23 -27.16 -7.21 -1.99
CA LYS A 23 -27.05 -8.52 -1.31
C LYS A 23 -25.71 -8.76 -0.60
N ASN A 24 -24.65 -8.04 -0.97
CA ASN A 24 -23.31 -8.17 -0.39
C ASN A 24 -22.87 -6.91 0.37
N ARG A 25 -23.84 -6.09 0.81
CA ARG A 25 -23.62 -4.82 1.53
C ARG A 25 -22.63 -4.97 2.68
N ASP A 26 -22.88 -5.92 3.59
CA ASP A 26 -22.08 -6.04 4.82
C ASP A 26 -20.64 -6.45 4.52
N ALA A 27 -20.45 -7.39 3.60
CA ALA A 27 -19.12 -7.81 3.16
C ALA A 27 -18.37 -6.68 2.42
N ALA A 28 -19.08 -5.91 1.58
CA ALA A 28 -18.52 -4.74 0.89
C ALA A 28 -18.11 -3.66 1.89
N PHE A 29 -18.97 -3.36 2.87
CA PHE A 29 -18.69 -2.38 3.91
C PHE A 29 -17.51 -2.81 4.79
N ALA A 30 -17.48 -4.06 5.25
CA ALA A 30 -16.37 -4.61 6.02
C ALA A 30 -15.05 -4.56 5.24
N LEU A 31 -15.08 -4.94 3.97
CA LEU A 31 -13.90 -4.85 3.09
C LEU A 31 -13.45 -3.40 2.90
N ALA A 32 -14.37 -2.45 2.72
CA ALA A 32 -14.04 -1.03 2.58
C ALA A 32 -13.37 -0.47 3.83
N VAL A 33 -13.89 -0.78 5.03
CA VAL A 33 -13.28 -0.39 6.31
C VAL A 33 -11.88 -0.99 6.43
N PHE A 34 -11.72 -2.27 6.11
CA PHE A 34 -10.43 -2.96 6.16
C PHE A 34 -9.41 -2.31 5.22
N LEU A 35 -9.77 -2.05 3.95
CA LEU A 35 -8.89 -1.40 2.99
C LEU A 35 -8.54 0.03 3.44
N ALA A 36 -9.53 0.80 3.88
CA ALA A 36 -9.33 2.18 4.32
C ALA A 36 -8.39 2.28 5.52
N ARG A 37 -8.39 1.29 6.43
CA ARG A 37 -7.45 1.26 7.57
C ARG A 37 -5.99 1.40 7.14
N PHE A 38 -5.60 0.77 6.04
CA PHE A 38 -4.19 0.69 5.60
C PHE A 38 -3.84 1.71 4.52
N TRP A 39 -4.83 2.12 3.73
CA TRP A 39 -4.60 2.90 2.50
C TRP A 39 -5.17 4.32 2.54
N SER A 40 -6.01 4.68 3.52
CA SER A 40 -6.57 6.04 3.60
C SER A 40 -5.58 7.09 4.13
N SER A 41 -4.41 6.68 4.62
CA SER A 41 -3.42 7.64 5.13
C SER A 41 -2.90 8.57 4.02
N PRO A 42 -2.56 9.84 4.32
CA PRO A 42 -2.18 10.83 3.30
C PRO A 42 -1.07 10.37 2.35
N ARG A 43 -0.08 9.62 2.86
CA ARG A 43 1.06 9.13 2.08
C ARG A 43 0.70 7.98 1.13
N ARG A 44 -0.43 7.31 1.34
CA ARG A 44 -0.84 6.10 0.61
C ARG A 44 -2.14 6.26 -0.17
N LEU A 45 -2.85 7.37 0.03
CA LEU A 45 -4.19 7.58 -0.49
C LEU A 45 -4.29 7.52 -2.02
N LEU A 46 -3.25 8.02 -2.71
CA LEU A 46 -3.17 8.03 -4.17
C LEU A 46 -2.43 6.81 -4.74
N CYS A 47 -1.91 5.94 -3.88
CA CYS A 47 -1.19 4.74 -4.31
C CYS A 47 -2.17 3.66 -4.78
N ALA A 48 -1.67 2.79 -5.67
CA ALA A 48 -2.37 1.58 -6.02
C ALA A 48 -2.42 0.63 -4.81
N ILE A 49 -3.61 0.10 -4.56
CA ILE A 49 -3.95 -0.88 -3.54
C ILE A 49 -3.87 -2.27 -4.17
N PRO A 50 -2.84 -3.07 -3.87
CA PRO A 50 -2.79 -4.46 -4.32
C PRO A 50 -3.79 -5.29 -3.52
N VAL A 51 -4.79 -5.85 -4.20
CA VAL A 51 -5.77 -6.74 -3.58
C VAL A 51 -5.59 -8.16 -4.11
N ASP A 52 -5.05 -9.04 -3.26
CA ASP A 52 -5.05 -10.48 -3.48
C ASP A 52 -6.24 -11.11 -2.75
N ARG A 53 -7.24 -11.53 -3.53
CA ARG A 53 -8.47 -12.13 -3.01
C ARG A 53 -8.22 -13.42 -2.22
N ARG A 54 -7.17 -14.18 -2.56
CA ARG A 54 -6.82 -15.44 -1.89
C ARG A 54 -6.15 -15.18 -0.55
N ALA A 55 -5.27 -14.19 -0.51
CA ALA A 55 -4.59 -13.80 0.72
C ALA A 55 -5.56 -13.20 1.75
N LEU A 56 -6.63 -12.55 1.30
CA LEU A 56 -7.67 -11.98 2.16
C LEU A 56 -8.73 -13.00 2.58
N ALA A 57 -8.88 -14.11 1.86
CA ALA A 57 -9.85 -15.15 2.19
C ALA A 57 -9.49 -15.81 3.53
N GLY A 58 -10.44 -15.85 4.47
CA GLY A 58 -10.22 -16.40 5.81
C GLY A 58 -9.35 -15.53 6.72
N HIS A 59 -9.04 -14.28 6.34
CA HIS A 59 -8.35 -13.34 7.22
C HIS A 59 -9.20 -13.05 8.45
N GLU A 60 -8.64 -13.20 9.66
CA GLU A 60 -9.38 -13.07 10.94
C GLU A 60 -10.22 -11.78 11.03
N ALA A 61 -9.63 -10.65 10.63
CA ALA A 61 -10.31 -9.35 10.67
C ALA A 61 -11.49 -9.21 9.69
N LEU A 62 -11.59 -10.07 8.66
CA LEU A 62 -12.64 -10.00 7.64
C LEU A 62 -13.63 -11.17 7.77
N GLY A 63 -13.18 -12.38 8.09
CA GLY A 63 -14.02 -13.57 8.15
C GLY A 63 -14.71 -13.91 6.82
N LEU A 64 -14.25 -13.36 5.70
CA LEU A 64 -14.88 -13.52 4.38
C LEU A 64 -14.23 -14.64 3.57
N THR A 65 -15.06 -15.37 2.82
CA THR A 65 -14.58 -16.32 1.80
C THR A 65 -14.07 -15.58 0.55
N GLU A 66 -13.25 -16.23 -0.27
CA GLU A 66 -12.77 -15.65 -1.53
C GLU A 66 -13.93 -15.19 -2.43
N ALA A 67 -15.01 -15.97 -2.51
CA ALA A 67 -16.19 -15.64 -3.30
C ALA A 67 -16.88 -14.37 -2.81
N ARG A 68 -17.01 -14.21 -1.48
CA ARG A 68 -17.57 -12.99 -0.85
C ARG A 68 -16.70 -11.78 -1.09
N ILE A 69 -15.37 -11.92 -1.01
CA ILE A 69 -14.40 -10.85 -1.31
C ILE A 69 -14.50 -10.45 -2.78
N ARG A 70 -14.60 -11.41 -3.71
CA ARG A 70 -14.79 -11.14 -5.13
C ARG A 70 -16.06 -10.32 -5.38
N GLY A 71 -17.19 -10.74 -4.79
CA GLY A 71 -18.45 -10.01 -4.89
C GLY A 71 -18.37 -8.61 -4.26
N ALA A 72 -17.69 -8.49 -3.11
CA ALA A 72 -17.52 -7.23 -2.41
C ALA A 72 -16.70 -6.23 -3.23
N LEU A 73 -15.60 -6.68 -3.84
CA LEU A 73 -14.79 -5.84 -4.74
C LEU A 73 -15.60 -5.38 -5.96
N ALA A 74 -16.40 -6.25 -6.57
CA ALA A 74 -17.25 -5.88 -7.70
C ALA A 74 -18.23 -4.77 -7.31
N VAL A 75 -18.92 -4.94 -6.18
CA VAL A 75 -19.85 -3.93 -5.64
C VAL A 75 -19.13 -2.62 -5.31
N LEU A 76 -17.97 -2.68 -4.65
CA LEU A 76 -17.20 -1.48 -4.30
C LEU A 76 -16.70 -0.71 -5.53
N VAL A 77 -16.42 -1.40 -6.64
CA VAL A 77 -16.11 -0.76 -7.92
C VAL A 77 -17.37 -0.15 -8.54
N GLU A 78 -18.47 -0.90 -8.55
CA GLU A 78 -19.75 -0.45 -9.12
C GLU A 78 -20.29 0.81 -8.44
N VAL A 79 -20.23 0.88 -7.11
CA VAL A 79 -20.70 2.05 -6.33
C VAL A 79 -19.67 3.20 -6.32
N GLY A 80 -18.58 3.07 -7.07
CA GLY A 80 -17.55 4.10 -7.17
C GLY A 80 -16.77 4.31 -5.88
N PHE A 81 -16.68 3.33 -4.97
CA PHE A 81 -15.75 3.41 -3.83
C PHE A 81 -14.31 3.13 -4.27
N LEU A 82 -14.14 2.14 -5.17
CA LEU A 82 -12.87 1.78 -5.78
C LEU A 82 -12.89 2.02 -7.29
N ALA A 83 -11.76 2.46 -7.83
CA ALA A 83 -11.47 2.39 -9.25
C ALA A 83 -10.52 1.23 -9.52
N ARG A 84 -10.73 0.51 -10.62
CA ARG A 84 -9.79 -0.53 -11.06
C ARG A 84 -8.60 0.14 -11.74
N TYR A 85 -7.40 -0.18 -11.26
CA TYR A 85 -6.16 0.29 -11.87
C TYR A 85 -5.57 -0.86 -12.69
N GLU A 86 -5.59 -0.76 -14.00
CA GLU A 86 -4.93 -1.75 -14.86
C GLU A 86 -3.45 -1.36 -15.02
N PRO A 87 -2.50 -2.16 -14.50
CA PRO A 87 -1.09 -1.94 -14.82
C PRO A 87 -0.83 -2.28 -16.29
N GLU A 88 0.20 -1.65 -16.87
CA GLU A 88 0.70 -1.95 -18.21
C GLU A 88 0.83 -3.46 -18.45
N ALA A 89 0.44 -3.88 -19.66
CA ALA A 89 0.43 -5.27 -20.06
C ALA A 89 1.84 -5.89 -19.90
N GLY A 90 1.96 -6.98 -19.13
CA GLY A 90 3.25 -7.68 -19.11
C GLY A 90 3.34 -8.89 -18.20
N LYS A 91 2.75 -8.88 -17.00
CA LYS A 91 2.90 -10.02 -16.06
C LYS A 91 1.65 -10.22 -15.20
N LYS A 92 0.66 -10.97 -15.73
CA LYS A 92 -0.61 -11.31 -15.04
C LYS A 92 -0.44 -12.43 -13.99
N TYR A 93 0.64 -13.19 -14.07
CA TYR A 93 0.93 -14.33 -13.22
C TYR A 93 2.27 -14.17 -12.50
N GLN A 94 2.40 -14.79 -11.33
CA GLN A 94 3.59 -14.86 -10.50
C GLN A 94 3.86 -16.31 -10.10
N CYS A 95 5.12 -16.74 -10.11
CA CYS A 95 5.50 -18.04 -9.58
C CYS A 95 5.52 -17.96 -8.04
N THR A 96 4.91 -18.93 -7.38
CA THR A 96 4.90 -19.08 -5.92
C THR A 96 5.28 -20.50 -5.54
N ALA A 97 5.57 -20.77 -4.26
CA ALA A 97 5.88 -22.12 -3.78
C ALA A 97 4.79 -23.16 -4.10
N GLY A 98 3.54 -22.74 -4.29
CA GLY A 98 2.42 -23.59 -4.70
C GLY A 98 2.09 -23.52 -6.20
N GLY A 99 3.04 -23.08 -7.05
CA GLY A 99 2.87 -22.98 -8.49
C GLY A 99 2.54 -21.58 -9.02
N LEU A 100 2.10 -21.51 -10.29
CA LEU A 100 1.78 -20.28 -10.99
C LEU A 100 0.45 -19.68 -10.50
N GLN A 101 0.50 -18.50 -9.89
CA GLN A 101 -0.67 -17.82 -9.33
C GLN A 101 -0.93 -16.49 -10.03
N ARG A 102 -2.20 -16.09 -10.15
CA ARG A 102 -2.56 -14.78 -10.69
C ARG A 102 -2.14 -13.69 -9.70
N ARG A 103 -1.56 -12.60 -10.20
CA ARG A 103 -1.15 -11.48 -9.35
C ARG A 103 -2.35 -10.73 -8.76
N ALA A 104 -2.10 -10.02 -7.66
CA ALA A 104 -3.04 -9.08 -7.07
C ALA A 104 -3.54 -8.07 -8.10
N ILE A 105 -4.85 -7.80 -8.06
CA ILE A 105 -5.44 -6.74 -8.89
C ILE A 105 -5.19 -5.43 -8.18
N LEU A 106 -4.73 -4.43 -8.94
CA LEU A 106 -4.51 -3.10 -8.40
C LEU A 106 -5.83 -2.32 -8.44
N HIS A 107 -6.16 -1.71 -7.31
CA HIS A 107 -7.28 -0.80 -7.17
C HIS A 107 -6.78 0.56 -6.68
N ARG A 108 -7.61 1.60 -6.76
CA ARG A 108 -7.40 2.87 -6.08
C ARG A 108 -8.72 3.30 -5.46
N PHE A 109 -8.70 4.19 -4.47
CA PHE A 109 -9.94 4.89 -4.13
C PHE A 109 -10.40 5.69 -5.36
N ALA A 110 -11.70 5.64 -5.65
CA ALA A 110 -12.23 6.51 -6.68
C ALA A 110 -12.05 7.97 -6.27
N GLU A 111 -12.02 8.86 -7.25
CA GLU A 111 -11.70 10.28 -7.07
C GLU A 111 -12.52 10.94 -5.96
N GLU A 112 -13.84 10.72 -5.96
CA GLU A 112 -14.74 11.33 -4.97
C GLU A 112 -14.42 10.91 -3.54
N TYR A 113 -14.09 9.63 -3.33
CA TYR A 113 -13.72 9.11 -2.02
C TYR A 113 -12.30 9.51 -1.64
N ALA A 114 -11.37 9.63 -2.61
CA ALA A 114 -10.03 10.13 -2.37
C ALA A 114 -10.06 11.60 -1.90
N VAL A 115 -10.90 12.44 -2.50
CA VAL A 115 -11.12 13.81 -2.04
C VAL A 115 -11.70 13.82 -0.61
N ALA A 116 -12.70 12.98 -0.35
CA ALA A 116 -13.31 12.88 0.98
C ALA A 116 -12.30 12.42 2.07
N PHE A 117 -11.46 11.43 1.76
CA PHE A 117 -10.39 10.99 2.66
C PHE A 117 -9.34 12.08 2.86
N THR A 118 -9.00 12.85 1.83
CA THR A 118 -8.07 13.99 1.93
C THR A 118 -8.60 15.03 2.91
N ALA A 119 -9.87 15.43 2.77
CA ALA A 119 -10.52 16.37 3.67
C ALA A 119 -10.63 15.83 5.10
N ALA A 120 -10.94 14.54 5.28
CA ALA A 120 -10.98 13.90 6.59
C ALA A 120 -9.58 13.88 7.25
N ASN A 121 -8.54 13.56 6.49
CA ASN A 121 -7.16 13.59 6.99
C ASN A 121 -6.73 15.00 7.37
N ALA A 122 -7.05 16.01 6.57
CA ALA A 122 -6.74 17.41 6.87
C ALA A 122 -7.38 17.85 8.20
N ARG A 123 -8.66 17.52 8.41
CA ARG A 123 -9.36 17.76 9.69
C ARG A 123 -8.70 17.03 10.85
N ALA A 124 -8.31 15.77 10.66
CA ALA A 124 -7.64 14.99 11.69
C ALA A 124 -6.25 15.56 12.05
N GLN A 125 -5.52 16.14 11.09
CA GLN A 125 -4.24 16.80 11.37
C GLN A 125 -4.44 18.13 12.10
N ALA A 126 -5.42 18.94 11.68
CA ALA A 126 -5.76 20.19 12.35
C ALA A 126 -6.17 19.95 13.81
N ALA A 127 -6.98 18.92 14.08
CA ALA A 127 -7.40 18.55 15.44
C ALA A 127 -6.23 18.07 16.32
N ARG A 128 -5.14 17.57 15.72
CA ARG A 128 -3.93 17.15 16.44
C ARG A 128 -2.99 18.33 16.76
N GLY A 129 -3.35 19.55 16.36
CA GLY A 129 -2.51 20.74 16.56
C GLY A 129 -1.19 20.70 15.77
N ALA A 130 -1.07 19.80 14.78
CA ALA A 130 0.13 19.71 13.97
C ALA A 130 0.14 20.89 12.98
N PRO A 131 1.19 21.75 13.00
CA PRO A 131 1.36 22.70 11.92
C PRO A 131 1.45 21.92 10.62
N ALA A 132 0.77 22.39 9.56
CA ALA A 132 1.01 21.90 8.21
C ALA A 132 2.52 21.78 7.99
N PRO A 133 3.04 20.76 7.27
CA PRO A 133 4.46 20.69 6.97
C PRO A 133 4.81 21.92 6.11
N SER A 134 5.17 22.99 6.79
CA SER A 134 5.82 24.15 6.24
C SER A 134 7.07 23.58 5.59
N ARG A 135 7.08 23.65 4.24
CA ARG A 135 8.31 23.49 3.49
C ARG A 135 9.31 24.41 4.17
N ARG A 136 10.26 23.85 4.92
CA ARG A 136 11.37 24.59 5.50
C ARG A 136 11.98 25.34 4.33
N SER A 137 11.81 26.65 4.30
CA SER A 137 12.65 27.52 3.51
C SER A 137 14.08 27.20 3.95
N VAL A 138 14.83 26.58 3.04
CA VAL A 138 16.26 26.35 3.23
C VAL A 138 16.85 27.74 3.50
N PRO A 139 17.48 28.00 4.66
CA PRO A 139 18.18 29.25 4.85
C PRO A 139 19.27 29.31 3.79
N SER A 140 19.19 30.31 2.91
CA SER A 140 20.19 30.59 1.89
C SER A 140 21.56 30.69 2.57
N ARG A 141 22.41 29.69 2.32
CA ARG A 141 23.81 29.68 2.72
C ARG A 141 24.48 30.95 2.14
N PRO A 142 25.14 31.79 2.95
CA PRO A 142 25.90 32.90 2.40
C PRO A 142 27.00 32.34 1.49
N GLN A 143 27.00 32.80 0.24
CA GLN A 143 28.00 32.44 -0.77
C GLN A 143 29.38 32.93 -0.31
N PRO A 144 30.42 32.08 -0.32
CA PRO A 144 31.78 32.59 -0.23
C PRO A 144 32.15 33.29 -1.54
N GLN A 145 32.60 34.55 -1.41
CA GLN A 145 33.14 35.37 -2.50
C GLN A 145 34.24 34.60 -3.26
N ARG A 146 34.09 34.51 -4.57
CA ARG A 146 35.09 33.93 -5.48
C ARG A 146 36.08 35.02 -5.89
N ALA A 147 37.36 34.86 -5.55
CA ALA A 147 38.46 35.55 -6.20
C ALA A 147 38.83 34.85 -7.54
N PRO A 148 39.38 35.57 -8.53
CA PRO A 148 39.51 35.08 -9.92
C PRO A 148 40.88 34.45 -10.24
N ALA A 149 40.95 33.84 -11.44
CA ALA A 149 42.12 33.29 -12.17
C ALA A 149 42.56 31.86 -11.76
N ALA A 150 43.00 30.95 -12.63
CA ALA A 150 43.04 30.82 -14.09
C ALA A 150 43.40 29.34 -14.45
N ASN A 151 43.31 29.00 -15.74
CA ASN A 151 44.02 27.90 -16.45
C ASN A 151 43.38 26.50 -16.56
N VAL A 152 42.75 26.29 -17.72
CA VAL A 152 43.02 25.27 -18.75
C VAL A 152 43.83 24.02 -18.35
N ALA A 153 43.20 22.83 -18.42
CA ALA A 153 43.56 21.68 -19.28
C ALA A 153 43.00 20.34 -18.72
N ALA A 154 42.33 19.55 -19.56
CA ALA A 154 42.02 18.12 -19.37
C ALA A 154 43.12 17.27 -20.11
N PRO A 155 43.16 15.91 -20.11
CA PRO A 155 42.16 14.91 -19.68
C PRO A 155 42.73 13.58 -19.07
N ARG A 156 41.82 12.58 -18.96
CA ARG A 156 41.99 11.10 -18.91
C ARG A 156 42.18 10.39 -17.56
N ALA A 157 41.16 9.58 -17.21
CA ALA A 157 41.27 8.14 -16.97
C ALA A 157 39.85 7.50 -16.92
N MET A 158 39.68 6.34 -17.57
CA MET A 158 38.43 5.54 -17.57
C MET A 158 38.37 4.59 -16.38
N SER A 159 37.15 4.20 -15.95
CA SER A 159 36.86 2.85 -15.43
C SER A 159 35.35 2.50 -15.48
N ALA A 160 35.08 1.38 -16.17
CA ALA A 160 33.99 0.40 -16.23
C ALA A 160 32.56 0.63 -15.63
N PRO A 161 31.52 0.05 -16.27
CA PRO A 161 30.12 0.13 -15.83
C PRO A 161 29.84 -0.83 -14.66
N GLN A 162 29.39 -0.30 -13.53
CA GLN A 162 28.85 -1.12 -12.46
C GLN A 162 27.40 -1.51 -12.78
N VAL A 163 27.25 -2.80 -13.08
CA VAL A 163 25.99 -3.53 -13.18
C VAL A 163 25.32 -3.53 -11.80
N ALA A 164 24.31 -2.69 -11.61
CA ALA A 164 23.50 -2.69 -10.39
C ALA A 164 22.53 -3.88 -10.41
N GLN A 165 23.02 -4.96 -9.81
CA GLN A 165 22.32 -6.07 -9.17
C GLN A 165 20.79 -5.98 -9.16
N LYS A 166 20.20 -6.86 -9.97
CA LYS A 166 18.84 -7.37 -9.85
C LYS A 166 18.66 -7.99 -8.46
N GLN A 167 18.17 -7.19 -7.49
CA GLN A 167 17.76 -7.72 -6.21
C GLN A 167 16.57 -8.65 -6.43
N ALA A 168 16.82 -9.94 -6.20
CA ALA A 168 15.79 -10.95 -6.10
C ALA A 168 14.88 -10.61 -4.92
N ILE A 169 13.67 -10.14 -5.21
CA ILE A 169 12.60 -10.00 -4.22
C ILE A 169 12.08 -11.41 -3.91
N GLY A 170 12.83 -12.13 -3.09
CA GLY A 170 12.43 -13.35 -2.43
C GLY A 170 12.41 -13.09 -0.92
N GLY A 171 11.23 -13.17 -0.31
CA GLY A 171 11.10 -13.36 1.14
C GLY A 171 10.80 -12.11 1.97
N SER A 172 9.60 -11.56 1.84
CA SER A 172 8.83 -11.08 3.00
C SER A 172 7.37 -10.87 2.57
N ARG A 173 6.47 -11.77 3.00
CA ARG A 173 5.03 -11.68 2.70
C ARG A 173 4.38 -10.68 3.66
N VAL A 174 4.60 -9.40 3.39
CA VAL A 174 3.80 -8.33 3.99
C VAL A 174 2.45 -8.32 3.30
N ILE A 175 1.42 -8.88 3.96
CA ILE A 175 0.03 -8.76 3.49
C ILE A 175 -0.49 -7.45 4.08
N MET A 176 -0.66 -6.43 3.24
CA MET A 176 -1.31 -5.16 3.62
C MET A 176 -0.66 -4.39 4.78
N GLY A 177 0.61 -4.64 5.08
CA GLY A 177 1.36 -3.94 6.14
C GLY A 177 1.35 -4.64 7.50
N GLU A 178 0.72 -5.82 7.62
CA GLU A 178 0.88 -6.68 8.79
C GLU A 178 1.99 -7.69 8.51
N GLU A 179 3.02 -7.69 9.38
CA GLU A 179 3.97 -8.79 9.48
C GLU A 179 3.19 -10.03 9.92
N ARG A 180 3.19 -11.08 9.10
CA ARG A 180 2.79 -12.41 9.57
C ARG A 180 3.72 -12.74 10.73
N ARG A 181 3.17 -12.82 11.94
CA ARG A 181 3.87 -13.46 13.07
C ARG A 181 4.36 -14.83 12.59
N ALA A 182 5.61 -15.13 12.93
CA ALA A 182 6.36 -16.26 12.40
C ALA A 182 5.53 -17.53 12.36
N SER A 183 5.47 -18.16 11.20
CA SER A 183 4.65 -19.35 10.99
C SER A 183 5.33 -20.58 11.61
N PRO A 184 4.57 -21.62 12.01
CA PRO A 184 5.14 -22.89 12.51
C PRO A 184 6.16 -23.52 11.56
N LEU A 185 6.06 -23.20 10.26
CA LEU A 185 6.99 -23.60 9.22
C LEU A 185 8.38 -22.96 9.41
N GLU A 186 8.45 -21.69 9.81
CA GLU A 186 9.73 -21.01 10.07
C GLU A 186 10.40 -21.56 11.33
N ALA A 187 9.61 -21.91 12.36
CA ALA A 187 10.12 -22.61 13.54
C ALA A 187 10.61 -24.04 13.22
N ALA A 188 9.95 -24.73 12.29
CA ALA A 188 10.38 -26.05 11.80
C ALA A 188 11.69 -25.96 10.99
N ILE A 189 11.85 -24.92 10.17
CA ILE A 189 13.08 -24.67 9.40
C ILE A 189 14.24 -24.27 10.32
N GLU A 190 14.00 -23.45 11.34
CA GLU A 190 14.99 -23.11 12.39
C GLU A 190 15.47 -24.35 13.15
N ARG A 191 14.54 -25.25 13.53
CA ARG A 191 14.90 -26.54 14.15
C ARG A 191 15.76 -27.41 13.24
N LEU A 192 15.42 -27.47 11.95
CA LEU A 192 16.17 -28.24 10.98
C LEU A 192 17.58 -27.68 10.78
N ARG A 193 17.74 -26.35 10.73
CA ARG A 193 19.07 -25.70 10.64
C ARG A 193 19.95 -26.00 11.86
N ARG A 194 19.38 -25.91 13.06
CA ARG A 194 20.10 -26.25 14.31
C ARG A 194 20.49 -27.74 14.39
N GLY A 195 19.74 -28.63 13.73
CA GLY A 195 20.04 -30.06 13.68
C GLY A 195 21.13 -30.45 12.67
N ILE A 196 21.44 -29.61 11.69
CA ILE A 196 22.40 -29.92 10.60
C ILE A 196 23.75 -29.19 10.80
N GLY A 197 23.89 -28.32 11.81
CA GLY A 197 25.17 -27.72 12.17
C GLY A 197 25.74 -26.75 11.13
N LEU A 198 24.90 -25.86 10.60
CA LEU A 198 25.30 -24.68 9.83
C LEU A 198 24.94 -23.40 10.59
#